data_AF-A0A3C7VXR7-F1
#
_entry.id   AF-A0A3C7VXR7-F1
#
_cell.length_a   1.000
_cell.length_b   1.000
_cell.length_c   1.000
_cell.angle_alpha   90.00
_cell.angle_beta   90.00
_cell.angle_gamma   90.00
#
_symmetry.space_group_name_H-M   'P 1'
#
loop_
_entity.id
_entity.type
_entity.pdbx_description
1 polymer ?
#
loop_
_entity_poly.entity_id
_entity_poly.type
_entity_poly.pdbx_seq_one_letter_code
_entity_poly.pdbx_strand_id
1 'polypeptide(L)'
;MSARTAIPGVVLALLLAGTVEAQPMYRYINDEGNAVVAYQVPPEHVAKGYEVLNEKGVIVDVVPRSLTAEERASMSSEERLAREAEDERKRLQAWDQSLLLRYSSVEDIEAARDRALRDLRIRVSILKGKQRSLRQQVENYQAQAADQERRGEPVSQAHLEAIEDLRRDMAQAQRSMVEREREISEVVASYERDIERFRTLLEVVELRKRMARNDEPGAED
;
A
#
# COMPACT_ATOMS: atom_id res chain seq x y z
N MET A 1 -93.14 30.99 -7.10
CA MET A 1 -94.17 30.65 -6.09
C MET A 1 -93.64 29.53 -5.21
N SER A 2 -93.58 29.78 -3.90
CA SER A 2 -93.69 28.83 -2.76
C SER A 2 -92.81 27.56 -2.72
N ALA A 3 -92.21 27.14 -1.61
CA ALA A 3 -92.26 27.56 -0.21
C ALA A 3 -91.07 26.96 0.55
N ARG A 4 -90.73 27.63 1.66
CA ARG A 4 -89.77 27.24 2.69
C ARG A 4 -90.20 25.97 3.42
N THR A 5 -89.24 25.14 3.80
CA THR A 5 -89.29 24.30 5.01
C THR A 5 -87.89 24.25 5.63
N ALA A 6 -87.84 24.36 6.96
CA ALA A 6 -86.66 24.45 7.81
C ALA A 6 -86.56 23.22 8.74
N ILE A 7 -85.52 23.20 9.61
CA ILE A 7 -85.28 22.36 10.83
C ILE A 7 -84.18 21.28 10.60
N PRO A 8 -83.27 20.95 11.57
CA PRO A 8 -82.43 21.79 12.44
C PRO A 8 -80.95 21.28 12.57
N GLY A 9 -80.08 22.12 13.16
CA GLY A 9 -79.01 21.77 14.13
C GLY A 9 -77.93 20.72 13.83
N VAL A 10 -76.66 21.14 13.83
CA VAL A 10 -75.58 20.56 14.68
C VAL A 10 -74.52 21.65 14.89
N VAL A 11 -74.23 21.97 16.15
CA VAL A 11 -73.05 22.75 16.57
C VAL A 11 -71.87 21.79 16.59
N LEU A 12 -70.88 21.99 15.73
CA LEU A 12 -69.62 21.26 15.73
C LEU A 12 -68.57 22.06 16.50
N ALA A 13 -68.33 21.68 17.76
CA ALA A 13 -67.19 22.17 18.54
C ALA A 13 -65.94 21.38 18.13
N LEU A 14 -65.00 22.02 17.44
CA LEU A 14 -63.66 21.48 17.19
C LEU A 14 -62.85 21.53 18.49
N LEU A 15 -62.58 20.37 19.08
CA LEU A 15 -61.55 20.18 20.09
C LEU A 15 -60.18 20.15 19.39
N LEU A 16 -59.36 21.18 19.64
CA LEU A 16 -57.92 21.10 19.40
C LEU A 16 -57.30 20.15 20.45
N ALA A 17 -56.97 18.93 20.04
CA ALA A 17 -56.09 18.06 20.81
C ALA A 17 -54.64 18.49 20.56
N GLY A 18 -54.02 19.13 21.56
CA GLY A 18 -52.56 19.30 21.56
C GLY A 18 -51.88 17.95 21.70
N THR A 19 -50.94 17.64 20.81
CA THR A 19 -50.04 16.50 21.00
C THR A 19 -49.02 16.87 22.07
N VAL A 20 -49.13 16.25 23.24
CA VAL A 20 -48.05 16.25 24.24
C VAL A 20 -46.89 15.47 23.65
N GLU A 21 -45.82 16.17 23.29
CA GLU A 21 -44.58 15.53 22.85
C GLU A 21 -43.88 14.94 24.09
N ALA A 22 -43.76 13.63 24.12
CA ALA A 22 -43.15 12.84 25.17
C ALA A 22 -41.68 13.27 25.40
N GLN A 23 -41.33 13.76 26.60
CA GLN A 23 -39.96 14.16 26.91
C GLN A 23 -39.08 12.95 27.31
N PRO A 24 -37.90 12.78 26.69
CA PRO A 24 -36.96 11.71 27.07
C PRO A 24 -36.35 11.95 28.45
N MET A 25 -36.04 10.87 29.17
CA MET A 25 -35.31 10.90 30.44
C MET A 25 -33.89 10.33 30.24
N TYR A 26 -32.95 10.75 31.07
CA TYR A 26 -31.55 10.32 30.99
C TYR A 26 -31.06 9.80 32.32
N ARG A 27 -30.28 8.71 32.31
CA ARG A 27 -29.64 8.13 33.49
C ARG A 27 -28.12 8.30 33.39
N TYR A 28 -27.51 8.97 34.35
CA TYR A 28 -26.05 9.18 34.41
C TYR A 28 -25.51 8.94 35.82
N ILE A 29 -24.19 8.80 35.96
CA ILE A 29 -23.52 8.65 37.26
C ILE A 29 -22.98 10.00 37.72
N ASN A 30 -23.41 10.46 38.89
CA ASN A 30 -22.93 11.72 39.48
C ASN A 30 -21.53 11.57 40.11
N ASP A 31 -20.96 12.65 40.64
CA ASP A 31 -19.61 12.61 41.23
C ASP A 31 -19.50 11.80 42.52
N GLU A 32 -20.62 11.52 43.18
CA GLU A 32 -20.72 10.64 44.35
C GLU A 32 -20.83 9.15 43.97
N GLY A 33 -20.89 8.84 42.67
CA GLY A 33 -21.04 7.47 42.17
C GLY A 33 -22.50 6.97 42.13
N ASN A 34 -23.47 7.83 42.37
CA ASN A 34 -24.90 7.49 42.39
C ASN A 34 -25.50 7.63 40.99
N ALA A 35 -26.36 6.67 40.60
CA ALA A 35 -27.14 6.76 39.37
C ALA A 35 -28.31 7.74 39.54
N VAL A 36 -28.32 8.80 38.74
CA VAL A 36 -29.33 9.86 38.76
C VAL A 36 -30.14 9.80 37.47
N VAL A 37 -31.47 9.84 37.58
CA VAL A 37 -32.39 9.97 36.45
C VAL A 37 -32.91 11.41 36.40
N ALA A 38 -32.69 12.09 35.28
CA ALA A 38 -33.09 13.47 35.08
C ALA A 38 -33.53 13.72 33.62
N TYR A 39 -34.26 14.81 33.39
CA TYR A 39 -34.66 15.22 32.04
C TYR A 39 -33.52 15.89 31.24
N GLN A 40 -32.36 16.10 31.85
CA GLN A 40 -31.17 16.63 31.21
C GLN A 40 -29.91 16.07 31.90
N VAL A 41 -28.88 15.76 31.12
CA VAL A 41 -27.55 15.40 31.63
C VAL A 41 -26.72 16.68 31.80
N PRO A 42 -26.20 16.97 33.00
CA PRO A 42 -25.30 18.11 33.20
C PRO A 42 -24.02 17.96 32.36
N PRO A 43 -23.48 19.05 31.77
CA PRO A 43 -22.32 19.00 30.87
C PRO A 43 -21.10 18.26 31.42
N GLU A 44 -20.87 18.36 32.73
CA GLU A 44 -19.78 17.71 33.46
C GLU A 44 -19.85 16.17 33.48
N HIS A 45 -21.04 15.60 33.30
CA HIS A 45 -21.26 14.15 33.34
C HIS A 45 -21.41 13.52 31.95
N VAL A 46 -21.60 14.33 30.90
CA VAL A 46 -21.70 13.85 29.50
C VAL A 46 -20.48 13.02 29.11
N ALA A 47 -19.28 13.46 29.50
CA ALA A 47 -18.02 12.77 29.18
C ALA A 47 -17.86 11.39 29.85
N LYS A 48 -18.64 11.09 30.90
CA LYS A 48 -18.65 9.80 31.61
C LYS A 48 -19.64 8.80 31.00
N GLY A 49 -20.40 9.22 29.98
CA GLY A 49 -21.46 8.41 29.37
C GLY A 49 -22.76 8.46 30.16
N TYR A 50 -23.86 8.17 29.49
CA TYR A 50 -25.21 8.17 30.06
C TYR A 50 -26.14 7.32 29.21
N GLU A 51 -27.29 6.96 29.74
CA GLU A 51 -28.31 6.20 29.04
C GLU A 51 -29.55 7.06 28.80
N VAL A 52 -30.25 6.80 27.69
CA VAL A 52 -31.51 7.45 27.33
C VAL A 52 -32.65 6.48 27.63
N LEU A 53 -33.68 6.97 28.31
CA LEU A 53 -34.82 6.21 28.80
C LEU A 53 -36.10 6.77 28.17
N ASN A 54 -37.01 5.86 27.81
CA ASN A 54 -38.37 6.25 27.46
C ASN A 54 -39.21 6.59 28.70
N GLU A 55 -40.45 7.03 28.49
CA GLU A 55 -41.38 7.41 29.56
C GLU A 55 -41.64 6.29 30.58
N LYS A 56 -41.43 5.02 30.20
CA LYS A 56 -41.60 3.85 31.06
C LYS A 56 -40.33 3.49 31.84
N GLY A 57 -39.27 4.29 31.74
CA GLY A 57 -37.98 4.05 32.38
C GLY A 57 -37.18 2.91 31.74
N VAL A 58 -37.50 2.54 30.50
CA VAL A 58 -36.76 1.51 29.75
C VAL A 58 -35.67 2.18 28.92
N ILE A 59 -34.46 1.63 28.96
CA ILE A 59 -33.31 2.09 28.18
C ILE A 59 -33.62 1.90 26.70
N VAL A 60 -33.56 2.99 25.95
CA VAL A 60 -33.75 3.01 24.50
C VAL A 60 -32.45 3.31 23.75
N ASP A 61 -31.48 3.94 24.41
CA ASP A 61 -30.16 4.23 23.84
C ASP A 61 -29.10 4.35 24.95
N VAL A 62 -27.83 4.11 24.61
CA VAL A 62 -26.70 4.19 25.53
C VAL A 62 -25.58 5.01 24.89
N VAL A 63 -25.25 6.13 25.51
CA VAL A 63 -24.13 6.98 25.12
C VAL A 63 -22.90 6.57 25.94
N PRO A 64 -21.88 5.94 25.34
CA PRO A 64 -20.71 5.48 26.06
C PRO A 64 -19.87 6.65 26.58
N ARG A 65 -19.06 6.39 27.60
CA ARG A 65 -18.09 7.37 28.09
C ARG A 65 -17.10 7.78 27.01
N SER A 66 -16.59 8.99 27.13
CA SER A 66 -15.44 9.41 26.34
C SER A 66 -14.24 8.51 26.62
N LEU A 67 -13.52 8.18 25.54
CA LEU A 67 -12.32 7.35 25.60
C LEU A 67 -11.21 8.12 26.33
N THR A 68 -10.47 7.42 27.18
CA THR A 68 -9.26 7.96 27.81
C THR A 68 -8.21 8.28 26.74
N ALA A 69 -7.19 9.08 27.07
CA ALA A 69 -6.13 9.43 26.13
C ALA A 69 -5.39 8.18 25.61
N GLU A 70 -5.18 7.18 26.47
CA GLU A 70 -4.53 5.92 26.15
C GLU A 70 -5.41 5.03 25.26
N GLU A 71 -6.70 4.90 25.56
CA GLU A 71 -7.66 4.17 24.71
C GLU A 71 -7.80 4.79 23.32
N ARG A 72 -7.80 6.13 23.22
CA ARG A 72 -7.77 6.83 21.92
C ARG A 72 -6.47 6.58 21.16
N ALA A 73 -5.33 6.57 21.86
CA ALA A 73 -4.04 6.29 21.24
C ALA A 73 -3.97 4.85 20.71
N SER A 74 -4.41 3.86 21.51
CA SER A 74 -4.47 2.46 21.08
C SER A 74 -5.42 2.24 19.91
N MET A 75 -6.64 2.77 19.96
CA MET A 75 -7.58 2.71 18.82
C MET A 75 -6.98 3.34 17.56
N SER A 76 -6.31 4.49 17.68
CA SER A 76 -5.64 5.12 16.53
C SER A 76 -4.50 4.27 15.97
N SER A 77 -3.81 3.50 16.83
CA SER A 77 -2.74 2.59 16.43
C SER A 77 -3.28 1.35 15.71
N GLU A 78 -4.39 0.80 16.19
CA GLU A 78 -5.09 -0.33 15.57
C GLU A 78 -5.67 0.08 14.21
N GLU A 79 -6.30 1.26 14.13
CA GLU A 79 -6.78 1.82 12.86
C GLU A 79 -5.64 2.04 11.86
N ARG A 80 -4.46 2.51 12.33
CA ARG A 80 -3.28 2.66 11.47
C ARG A 80 -2.80 1.31 10.95
N LEU A 81 -2.67 0.30 11.82
CA LEU A 81 -2.25 -1.05 11.42
C LEU A 81 -3.27 -1.70 10.46
N ALA A 82 -4.57 -1.50 10.70
CA ALA A 82 -5.63 -1.99 9.81
C ALA A 82 -5.56 -1.34 8.43
N ARG A 83 -5.31 -0.02 8.37
CA ARG A 83 -5.11 0.71 7.11
C ARG A 83 -3.86 0.22 6.37
N GLU A 84 -2.72 0.07 7.06
CA GLU A 84 -1.49 -0.46 6.49
C GLU A 84 -1.69 -1.88 5.92
N ALA A 85 -2.41 -2.74 6.64
CA ALA A 85 -2.75 -4.08 6.17
C ALA A 85 -3.69 -4.06 4.95
N GLU A 86 -4.68 -3.16 4.93
CA GLU A 86 -5.57 -3.00 3.78
C GLU A 86 -4.84 -2.49 2.55
N ASP A 87 -3.96 -1.51 2.72
CA ASP A 87 -3.15 -0.92 1.64
C ASP A 87 -2.17 -1.96 1.07
N GLU A 88 -1.51 -2.75 1.91
CA GLU A 88 -0.65 -3.84 1.45
C GLU A 88 -1.47 -4.92 0.72
N ARG A 89 -2.67 -5.26 1.20
CA ARG A 89 -3.56 -6.19 0.50
C ARG A 89 -3.96 -5.66 -0.88
N LYS A 90 -4.31 -4.37 -0.99
CA LYS A 90 -4.63 -3.72 -2.28
C LYS A 90 -3.42 -3.73 -3.21
N ARG A 91 -2.23 -3.45 -2.69
CA ARG A 91 -0.98 -3.49 -3.44
C ARG A 91 -0.69 -4.88 -4.00
N LEU A 92 -0.82 -5.93 -3.18
CA LEU A 92 -0.63 -7.31 -3.60
C LEU A 92 -1.66 -7.72 -4.65
N GLN A 93 -2.94 -7.37 -4.47
CA GLN A 93 -3.98 -7.64 -5.45
C GLN A 93 -3.73 -6.93 -6.79
N ALA A 94 -3.30 -5.67 -6.76
CA ALA A 94 -2.95 -4.92 -7.96
C ALA A 94 -1.74 -5.53 -8.67
N TRP A 95 -0.74 -5.99 -7.91
CA TRP A 95 0.42 -6.69 -8.46
C TRP A 95 0.00 -8.00 -9.13
N ASP A 96 -0.81 -8.83 -8.48
CA ASP A 96 -1.33 -10.09 -9.03
C ASP A 96 -2.10 -9.88 -10.33
N GLN A 97 -3.02 -8.91 -10.33
CA GLN A 97 -3.78 -8.54 -11.53
C GLN A 97 -2.85 -8.08 -12.65
N SER A 98 -1.84 -7.27 -12.33
CA SER A 98 -0.89 -6.80 -13.33
C SER A 98 -0.10 -7.95 -13.96
N LEU A 99 0.28 -8.96 -13.18
CA LEU A 99 1.00 -10.14 -13.68
C LEU A 99 0.13 -10.95 -14.63
N LEU A 100 -1.10 -11.26 -14.22
CA LEU A 100 -2.06 -12.05 -15.01
C LEU A 100 -2.51 -11.32 -16.29
N LEU A 101 -2.52 -9.98 -16.29
CA LEU A 101 -2.89 -9.19 -17.46
C LEU A 101 -1.75 -9.07 -18.48
N ARG A 102 -0.50 -9.00 -18.01
CA ARG A 102 0.68 -8.78 -18.86
C ARG A 102 1.25 -10.06 -19.44
N TYR A 103 1.09 -11.18 -18.75
CA TYR A 103 1.78 -12.43 -19.04
C TYR A 103 0.79 -13.59 -19.10
N SER A 104 0.95 -14.44 -20.12
CA SER A 104 0.14 -15.65 -20.29
C SER A 104 0.88 -16.91 -19.81
N SER A 105 2.20 -16.83 -19.71
CA SER A 105 3.07 -17.94 -19.34
C SER A 105 4.30 -17.46 -18.56
N VAL A 106 5.01 -18.38 -17.89
CA VAL A 106 6.27 -18.07 -17.20
C VAL A 106 7.33 -17.67 -18.23
N GLU A 107 7.33 -18.30 -19.39
CA GLU A 107 8.21 -18.06 -20.52
C GLU A 107 8.08 -16.61 -21.03
N ASP A 108 6.87 -16.02 -21.00
CA ASP A 108 6.66 -14.62 -21.36
C ASP A 108 7.39 -13.66 -20.41
N ILE A 109 7.36 -13.98 -19.10
CA ILE A 109 8.04 -13.20 -18.06
C ILE A 109 9.56 -13.32 -18.23
N GLU A 110 10.07 -14.53 -18.47
CA GLU A 110 11.49 -14.76 -18.74
C GLU A 110 11.97 -14.03 -20.01
N ALA A 111 11.17 -14.05 -21.07
CA ALA A 111 11.47 -13.30 -22.28
C ALA A 111 11.45 -11.79 -22.03
N ALA A 112 10.52 -11.29 -21.20
CA ALA A 112 10.48 -9.88 -20.81
C ALA A 112 11.71 -9.48 -19.99
N ARG A 113 12.12 -10.32 -19.03
CA ARG A 113 13.38 -10.17 -18.28
C ARG A 113 14.57 -10.08 -19.23
N ASP A 114 14.69 -10.98 -20.19
CA ASP A 114 15.83 -11.01 -21.10
C ASP A 114 15.87 -9.80 -22.05
N ARG A 115 14.70 -9.28 -22.45
CA ARG A 115 14.61 -8.00 -23.17
C ARG A 115 15.07 -6.84 -22.30
N ALA A 116 14.59 -6.77 -21.05
CA ALA A 116 14.97 -5.71 -20.10
C ALA A 116 16.48 -5.72 -19.79
N LEU A 117 17.08 -6.90 -19.66
CA LEU A 117 18.50 -7.06 -19.35
C LEU A 117 19.43 -6.78 -20.53
N ARG A 118 18.90 -6.73 -21.77
CA ARG A 118 19.72 -6.65 -22.98
C ARG A 118 20.58 -5.39 -23.02
N ASP A 119 19.98 -4.22 -22.79
CA ASP A 119 20.70 -2.94 -22.83
C ASP A 119 21.76 -2.87 -21.72
N LEU A 120 21.42 -3.31 -20.50
CA LEU A 120 22.36 -3.35 -19.38
C LEU A 120 23.57 -4.24 -19.67
N ARG A 121 23.34 -5.44 -20.22
CA ARG A 121 24.42 -6.37 -20.61
C ARG A 121 25.30 -5.80 -21.71
N ILE A 122 24.72 -5.08 -22.69
CA ILE A 122 25.48 -4.37 -23.73
C ILE A 122 26.38 -3.31 -23.09
N ARG A 123 25.84 -2.48 -22.18
CA ARG A 123 26.62 -1.45 -21.47
C ARG A 123 27.79 -2.05 -20.68
N VAL A 124 27.55 -3.14 -19.95
CA VAL A 124 28.62 -3.87 -19.24
C VAL A 124 29.69 -4.37 -20.21
N SER A 125 29.30 -4.92 -21.36
CA SER A 125 30.24 -5.38 -22.39
C SER A 125 31.13 -4.24 -22.92
N ILE A 126 30.52 -3.07 -23.20
CA ILE A 126 31.25 -1.87 -23.64
C ILE A 126 32.23 -1.40 -22.56
N LEU A 127 31.80 -1.34 -21.29
CA LEU A 127 32.66 -0.96 -20.17
C LEU A 127 33.83 -1.94 -19.99
N LYS A 128 33.60 -3.25 -20.14
CA LYS A 128 34.65 -4.28 -20.15
C LYS A 128 35.64 -4.06 -21.30
N GLY A 129 35.16 -3.69 -22.47
CA GLY A 129 35.99 -3.31 -23.61
C GLY A 129 36.86 -2.08 -23.32
N LYS A 130 36.26 -1.02 -22.77
CA LYS A 130 36.97 0.20 -22.35
C LYS A 130 38.06 -0.12 -21.32
N GLN A 131 37.74 -0.93 -20.29
CA GLN A 131 38.70 -1.37 -19.27
C GLN A 131 39.90 -2.09 -19.87
N ARG A 132 39.69 -3.02 -20.82
CA ARG A 132 40.79 -3.71 -21.51
C ARG A 132 41.66 -2.74 -22.31
N SER A 133 41.04 -1.83 -23.06
CA SER A 133 41.78 -0.82 -23.84
C SER A 133 42.62 0.10 -22.96
N LEU A 134 42.05 0.60 -21.86
CA LEU A 134 42.78 1.46 -20.93
C LEU A 134 43.94 0.70 -20.25
N ARG A 135 43.73 -0.56 -19.86
CA ARG A 135 44.79 -1.40 -19.29
C ARG A 135 45.96 -1.55 -20.27
N GLN A 136 45.68 -1.85 -21.54
CA GLN A 136 46.73 -1.96 -22.56
C GLN A 136 47.48 -0.63 -22.73
N GLN A 137 46.79 0.50 -22.69
CA GLN A 137 47.44 1.81 -22.75
C GLN A 137 48.36 2.03 -21.55
N VAL A 138 47.91 1.73 -20.33
CA VAL A 138 48.75 1.82 -19.13
C VAL A 138 50.00 0.95 -19.26
N GLU A 139 49.84 -0.30 -19.69
CA GLU A 139 50.97 -1.23 -19.90
C GLU A 139 51.97 -0.70 -20.94
N ASN A 140 51.47 -0.10 -22.04
CA ASN A 140 52.33 0.50 -23.06
C ASN A 140 53.11 1.71 -22.53
N TYR A 141 52.44 2.62 -21.80
CA TYR A 141 53.12 3.76 -21.18
C TYR A 141 54.14 3.29 -20.13
N GLN A 142 53.82 2.28 -19.33
CA GLN A 142 54.75 1.72 -18.36
C GLN A 142 55.97 1.07 -19.03
N ALA A 143 55.78 0.35 -20.14
CA ALA A 143 56.89 -0.21 -20.91
C ALA A 143 57.82 0.87 -21.46
N GLN A 144 57.26 1.94 -22.03
CA GLN A 144 58.03 3.08 -22.53
C GLN A 144 58.80 3.81 -21.42
N ALA A 145 58.20 3.98 -20.24
CA ALA A 145 58.88 4.55 -19.09
C ALA A 145 60.06 3.67 -18.64
N ALA A 146 59.85 2.35 -18.54
CA ALA A 146 60.90 1.41 -18.18
C ALA A 146 62.05 1.37 -19.21
N ASP A 147 61.76 1.55 -20.51
CA ASP A 147 62.79 1.70 -21.54
C ASP A 147 63.62 2.98 -21.37
N GLN A 148 62.99 4.11 -21.05
CA GLN A 148 63.68 5.38 -20.77
C GLN A 148 64.61 5.24 -19.56
N GLU A 149 64.10 4.67 -18.46
CA GLU A 149 64.89 4.42 -17.26
C GLU A 149 66.09 3.50 -17.52
N ARG A 150 65.90 2.43 -18.32
CA ARG A 150 67.00 1.54 -18.74
C ARG A 150 68.08 2.26 -19.54
N ARG A 151 67.73 3.31 -20.27
CA ARG A 151 68.68 4.17 -21.01
C ARG A 151 69.29 5.27 -20.14
N GLY A 152 68.92 5.37 -18.87
CA GLY A 152 69.35 6.44 -17.97
C GLY A 152 68.68 7.79 -18.26
N GLU A 153 67.61 7.80 -19.05
CA GLU A 153 66.83 8.99 -19.36
C GLU A 153 65.73 9.18 -18.29
N PRO A 154 65.53 10.40 -17.76
CA PRO A 154 64.44 10.65 -16.84
C PRO A 154 63.09 10.57 -17.55
N VAL A 155 62.12 9.89 -16.94
CA VAL A 155 60.74 9.85 -17.43
C VAL A 155 60.11 11.22 -17.27
N SER A 156 59.54 11.77 -18.34
CA SER A 156 58.92 13.10 -18.30
C SER A 156 57.68 13.11 -17.38
N GLN A 157 57.45 14.26 -16.72
CA GLN A 157 56.29 14.45 -15.85
C GLN A 157 54.96 14.22 -16.59
N ALA A 158 54.84 14.68 -17.83
CA ALA A 158 53.65 14.47 -18.67
C ALA A 158 53.35 12.98 -18.91
N HIS A 159 54.40 12.14 -18.99
CA HIS A 159 54.25 10.69 -19.15
C HIS A 159 53.70 10.03 -17.89
N LEU A 160 54.17 10.46 -16.72
CA LEU A 160 53.64 9.99 -15.43
C LEU A 160 52.19 10.42 -15.24
N GLU A 161 51.86 11.66 -15.58
CA GLU A 161 50.49 12.19 -15.54
C GLU A 161 49.54 11.41 -16.46
N ALA A 162 49.98 11.07 -17.67
CA ALA A 162 49.19 10.23 -18.58
C ALA A 162 48.87 8.85 -17.98
N ILE A 163 49.82 8.22 -17.27
CA ILE A 163 49.58 6.95 -16.58
C ILE A 163 48.56 7.14 -15.45
N GLU A 164 48.66 8.22 -14.67
CA GLU A 164 47.70 8.50 -13.60
C GLU A 164 46.30 8.73 -14.13
N ASP A 165 46.15 9.50 -15.20
CA ASP A 165 44.86 9.78 -15.82
C ASP A 165 44.21 8.51 -16.38
N LEU A 166 44.98 7.66 -17.06
CA LEU A 166 44.50 6.35 -17.51
C LEU A 166 44.05 5.48 -16.34
N ARG A 167 44.76 5.49 -15.21
CA ARG A 167 44.37 4.76 -14.00
C ARG A 167 43.08 5.32 -13.38
N ARG A 168 42.90 6.65 -13.36
CA ARG A 168 41.66 7.29 -12.90
C ARG A 168 40.48 6.88 -13.79
N ASP A 169 40.68 6.87 -15.11
CA ASP A 169 39.68 6.44 -16.08
C ASP A 169 39.32 4.96 -15.93
N MET A 170 40.31 4.10 -15.67
CA MET A 170 40.09 2.68 -15.38
C MET A 170 39.23 2.51 -14.13
N ALA A 171 39.54 3.24 -13.06
CA ALA A 171 38.77 3.20 -11.82
C ALA A 171 37.33 3.69 -12.03
N GLN A 172 37.13 4.73 -12.83
CA GLN A 172 35.79 5.21 -13.19
C GLN A 172 35.00 4.19 -14.00
N ALA A 173 35.61 3.58 -15.02
CA ALA A 173 34.98 2.53 -15.81
C ALA A 173 34.60 1.31 -14.94
N GLN A 174 35.45 0.95 -13.97
CA GLN A 174 35.17 -0.12 -13.01
C GLN A 174 33.97 0.21 -12.13
N ARG A 175 33.89 1.42 -11.57
CA ARG A 175 32.73 1.85 -10.75
C ARG A 175 31.43 1.77 -11.54
N SER A 176 31.41 2.33 -12.75
CA SER A 176 30.22 2.26 -13.61
C SER A 176 29.85 0.83 -13.99
N MET A 177 30.82 -0.08 -14.11
CA MET A 177 30.53 -1.49 -14.38
C MET A 177 29.88 -2.17 -13.17
N VAL A 178 30.39 -1.93 -11.96
CA VAL A 178 29.81 -2.45 -10.72
C VAL A 178 28.38 -1.95 -10.52
N GLU A 179 28.12 -0.68 -10.81
CA GLU A 179 26.77 -0.10 -10.77
C GLU A 179 25.82 -0.82 -11.75
N ARG A 180 26.25 -1.05 -13.00
CA ARG A 180 25.43 -1.76 -14.00
C ARG A 180 25.22 -3.23 -13.65
N GLU A 181 26.23 -3.90 -13.08
CA GLU A 181 26.10 -5.28 -12.62
C GLU A 181 25.13 -5.40 -11.43
N ARG A 182 25.14 -4.42 -10.52
CA ARG A 182 24.13 -4.31 -9.46
C ARG A 182 22.74 -4.11 -10.03
N GLU A 183 22.56 -3.19 -10.97
CA GLU A 183 21.27 -2.94 -11.63
C GLU A 183 20.73 -4.21 -12.33
N ILE A 184 21.61 -4.97 -13.00
CA ILE A 184 21.26 -6.29 -13.55
C ILE A 184 20.74 -7.23 -12.46
N SER A 185 21.42 -7.32 -11.31
CA SER A 185 21.00 -8.20 -10.22
C SER A 185 19.65 -7.78 -9.61
N GLU A 186 19.38 -6.48 -9.51
CA GLU A 186 18.10 -5.95 -9.01
C GLU A 186 16.96 -6.26 -9.97
N VAL A 187 17.19 -6.11 -11.28
CA VAL A 187 16.22 -6.47 -12.32
C VAL A 187 15.96 -7.98 -12.31
N VAL A 188 17.00 -8.81 -12.26
CA VAL A 188 16.85 -10.28 -12.18
C VAL A 188 16.01 -10.66 -10.97
N ALA A 189 16.36 -10.18 -9.78
CA ALA A 189 15.63 -10.48 -8.56
C ALA A 189 14.17 -10.01 -8.60
N SER A 190 13.88 -8.89 -9.27
CA SER A 190 12.50 -8.44 -9.46
C SER A 190 11.70 -9.40 -10.32
N TYR A 191 12.24 -9.81 -11.47
CA TYR A 191 11.56 -10.75 -12.36
C TYR A 191 11.45 -12.14 -11.73
N GLU A 192 12.39 -12.58 -10.91
CA GLU A 192 12.29 -13.85 -10.17
C GLU A 192 11.13 -13.84 -9.18
N ARG A 193 10.92 -12.73 -8.46
CA ARG A 193 9.73 -12.56 -7.59
C ARG A 193 8.43 -12.61 -8.40
N ASP A 194 8.40 -11.94 -9.55
CA ASP A 194 7.24 -11.95 -10.45
C ASP A 194 6.94 -13.37 -10.96
N ILE A 195 7.97 -14.12 -11.37
CA ILE A 195 7.85 -15.51 -11.84
C ILE A 195 7.28 -16.40 -10.73
N GLU A 196 7.84 -16.32 -9.53
CA GLU A 196 7.40 -17.17 -8.42
C GLU A 196 5.97 -16.86 -8.01
N ARG A 197 5.62 -15.56 -7.96
CA ARG A 197 4.25 -15.14 -7.70
C ARG A 197 3.29 -15.63 -8.78
N PHE A 198 3.67 -15.50 -10.05
CA PHE A 198 2.85 -15.93 -11.17
C PHE A 198 2.60 -17.45 -11.16
N ARG A 199 3.61 -18.27 -10.84
CA ARG A 199 3.44 -19.73 -10.66
C ARG A 199 2.40 -20.06 -9.61
N THR A 200 2.46 -19.38 -8.46
CA THR A 200 1.48 -19.54 -7.38
C THR A 200 0.07 -19.18 -7.86
N LEU A 201 -0.08 -18.10 -8.62
CA LEU A 201 -1.38 -17.68 -9.17
C LEU A 201 -1.95 -18.72 -10.15
N LEU A 202 -1.12 -19.29 -11.03
CA LEU A 202 -1.53 -20.35 -11.95
C LEU A 202 -2.00 -21.60 -11.21
N GLU A 203 -1.29 -22.01 -10.16
CA GLU A 203 -1.68 -23.16 -9.33
C GLU A 203 -3.05 -22.94 -8.67
N VAL A 204 -3.29 -21.75 -8.12
CA VAL A 204 -4.59 -21.39 -7.52
C VAL A 204 -5.71 -21.43 -8.56
N VAL A 205 -5.47 -20.92 -9.77
CA VAL A 205 -6.45 -20.93 -10.87
C VAL A 205 -6.77 -22.36 -11.31
N GLU A 206 -5.75 -23.20 -11.48
CA GLU A 206 -5.93 -24.61 -11.84
C GLU A 206 -6.66 -25.40 -10.76
N LEU A 207 -6.35 -25.16 -9.48
CA LEU A 207 -7.06 -25.77 -8.36
C LEU A 207 -8.55 -25.39 -8.38
N ARG A 208 -8.86 -24.10 -8.55
CA ARG A 208 -10.25 -23.62 -8.66
C ARG A 208 -11.00 -24.27 -9.83
N LYS A 209 -10.35 -24.41 -10.98
CA LYS A 209 -10.91 -25.07 -12.17
C LYS A 209 -11.18 -26.55 -11.94
N ARG A 210 -10.31 -27.25 -11.19
CA ARG A 210 -10.51 -28.66 -10.82
C ARG A 210 -11.68 -28.84 -9.85
N MET A 211 -11.78 -27.97 -8.84
CA MET A 211 -12.90 -28.01 -7.89
C MET A 211 -14.24 -27.78 -8.62
N ALA A 212 -14.32 -26.75 -9.46
CA ALA A 212 -15.53 -26.47 -10.24
C ALA A 212 -15.97 -27.63 -11.15
N ARG A 213 -15.01 -28.39 -11.71
CA ARG A 213 -15.32 -29.55 -12.56
C ARG A 213 -15.79 -30.77 -11.77
N ASN A 214 -15.28 -30.97 -10.56
CA ASN A 214 -15.69 -32.09 -9.70
C ASN A 214 -17.06 -31.85 -9.04
N ASP A 215 -17.50 -30.59 -8.95
CA ASP A 215 -18.80 -30.20 -8.43
C ASP A 215 -19.92 -30.22 -9.49
N GLU A 216 -19.61 -30.44 -10.78
CA GLU A 216 -20.63 -30.72 -11.79
C GLU A 216 -21.09 -32.19 -11.65
N PRO A 217 -22.35 -32.45 -11.23
CA PRO A 217 -22.87 -33.81 -11.20
C PRO A 217 -22.89 -34.34 -12.63
N GLY A 218 -22.39 -35.56 -12.81
CA GLY A 218 -22.34 -36.21 -14.12
C GLY A 218 -23.66 -36.04 -14.85
N ALA A 219 -23.59 -35.48 -16.06
CA ALA A 219 -24.62 -35.70 -17.06
C ALA A 219 -24.60 -37.21 -17.35
N GLU A 220 -25.36 -37.97 -16.55
CA GLU A 220 -25.74 -39.35 -16.84
C GLU A 220 -26.64 -39.34 -18.09
N ASP A 221 -26.18 -40.09 -19.09
CA ASP A 221 -26.86 -40.70 -20.26
C ASP A 221 -28.18 -40.09 -20.80
#